data_AF-A0A6I7Q9Q4-F1
#
_entry.id   AF-A0A6I7Q9Q4-F1
#
_cell.length_a   1.000
_cell.length_b   1.000
_cell.length_c   1.000
_cell.angle_alpha   90.00
_cell.angle_beta   90.00
_cell.angle_gamma   90.00
#
_symmetry.space_group_name_H-M   'P 1'
#
loop_
_entity.id
_entity.type
_entity.pdbx_description
1 polymer ?
#
loop_
_entity_poly.entity_id
_entity_poly.type
_entity_poly.pdbx_seq_one_letter_code
_entity_poly.pdbx_strand_id
1 'polypeptide(L)'
;MDLTFFSFITVALLLTAFACTNSNADLSSKTIEEVALLINEEVGTADADSADRCDFIPIGVKPAGGPWGYLVFSSEKSSRERLEELIDRYNELDAERNIEDERMSTADFATEPALTLRNGACYGEGQYAWNPGDILDFNNIERDQS
;
A
#
# COMPACT_ATOMS: atom_id res chain seq x y z
N MET A 1 19.03 40.33 -33.52
CA MET A 1 18.59 38.98 -33.08
C MET A 1 19.71 38.44 -32.22
N ASP A 2 19.63 38.75 -30.94
CA ASP A 2 20.76 38.68 -30.02
C ASP A 2 21.11 37.24 -29.64
N LEU A 3 22.38 36.87 -29.86
CA LEU A 3 22.94 35.55 -29.56
C LEU A 3 22.82 35.18 -28.07
N THR A 4 22.65 36.17 -27.20
CA THR A 4 22.47 36.00 -25.75
C THR A 4 21.09 35.44 -25.40
N PHE A 5 20.05 35.73 -26.19
CA PHE A 5 18.70 35.20 -25.97
C PHE A 5 18.61 33.69 -26.24
N PHE A 6 19.33 33.21 -27.26
CA PHE A 6 19.44 31.77 -27.55
C PHE A 6 20.23 31.01 -26.46
N SER A 7 21.17 31.67 -25.78
CA SER A 7 21.95 31.06 -24.69
C SER A 7 21.11 30.86 -23.41
N PHE A 8 20.14 31.72 -23.12
CA PHE A 8 19.27 31.54 -21.94
C PHE A 8 18.21 30.44 -22.16
N ILE A 9 17.71 30.30 -23.39
CA ILE A 9 16.72 29.26 -23.75
C ILE A 9 17.36 27.86 -23.72
N THR A 10 18.64 27.75 -24.11
CA THR A 10 19.36 26.45 -24.10
C THR A 10 19.71 25.97 -22.70
N VAL A 11 20.04 26.87 -21.76
CA VAL A 11 20.29 26.50 -20.34
C VAL A 11 18.99 26.08 -19.62
N ALA A 12 17.85 26.69 -19.95
CA ALA A 12 16.56 26.32 -19.37
C ALA A 12 16.06 24.93 -19.83
N LEU A 13 16.37 24.52 -21.06
CA LEU A 13 15.96 23.23 -21.63
C LEU A 13 16.79 22.04 -21.12
N LEU A 14 17.99 22.29 -20.59
CA LEU A 14 18.87 21.27 -19.99
C LEU A 14 18.51 20.94 -18.53
N LEU A 15 17.76 21.81 -17.84
CA LEU A 15 17.36 21.62 -16.44
C LEU A 15 16.12 20.73 -16.25
N THR A 16 15.36 20.43 -17.31
CA THR A 16 14.14 19.62 -17.22
C THR A 16 14.38 18.12 -17.38
N ALA A 17 15.61 17.68 -17.66
CA ALA A 17 15.94 16.27 -17.91
C ALA A 17 16.14 15.40 -16.65
N PHE A 18 16.11 15.98 -15.43
CA PHE A 18 16.36 15.25 -14.18
C PHE A 18 15.12 15.00 -13.29
N ALA A 19 13.92 15.40 -13.71
CA ALA A 19 12.70 15.06 -12.98
C ALA A 19 12.12 13.72 -13.45
N CYS A 20 12.89 12.64 -13.25
CA CYS A 20 12.38 11.27 -13.23
C CYS A 20 12.76 10.68 -11.87
N THR A 21 11.96 10.97 -10.85
CA THR A 21 12.02 10.23 -9.59
C THR A 21 11.42 8.86 -9.87
N ASN A 22 12.27 7.83 -9.95
CA ASN A 22 11.81 6.45 -9.95
C ASN A 22 11.29 6.10 -8.56
N SER A 23 9.96 6.12 -8.36
CA SER A 23 9.30 5.72 -7.10
C SER A 23 9.78 4.34 -6.61
N ASN A 24 10.02 3.43 -7.55
CA ASN A 24 10.53 2.08 -7.27
C ASN A 24 11.90 2.05 -6.56
N ALA A 25 12.78 3.00 -6.84
CA ALA A 25 14.10 3.03 -6.20
C ALA A 25 13.99 3.40 -4.71
N ASP A 26 13.04 4.27 -4.35
CA ASP A 26 12.77 4.66 -2.97
C ASP A 26 12.09 3.54 -2.17
N LEU A 27 11.22 2.74 -2.80
CA LEU A 27 10.51 1.65 -2.13
C LEU A 27 11.41 0.44 -1.83
N SER A 28 12.37 0.14 -2.72
CA SER A 28 13.26 -1.04 -2.59
C SER A 28 14.14 -1.04 -1.33
N SER A 29 14.43 0.12 -0.74
CA SER A 29 15.24 0.23 0.48
C SER A 29 14.43 0.27 1.77
N LYS A 30 13.09 0.30 1.70
CA LYS A 30 12.24 0.44 2.88
C LYS A 30 12.12 -0.88 3.66
N THR A 31 11.98 -0.77 4.98
CA THR A 31 11.64 -1.91 5.84
C THR A 31 10.17 -2.27 5.73
N ILE A 32 9.78 -3.44 6.26
CA ILE A 32 8.39 -3.89 6.21
C ILE A 32 7.46 -2.96 7.01
N GLU A 33 7.95 -2.39 8.11
CA GLU A 33 7.20 -1.42 8.92
C GLU A 33 6.99 -0.09 8.18
N GLU A 34 8.01 0.41 7.49
CA GLU A 34 7.90 1.62 6.68
C GLU A 34 6.91 1.43 5.53
N VAL A 35 6.93 0.27 4.87
CA VAL A 35 5.96 -0.06 3.81
C VAL A 35 4.55 -0.20 4.39
N ALA A 36 4.39 -0.82 5.56
CA ALA A 36 3.10 -0.94 6.24
C ALA A 36 2.50 0.44 6.58
N LEU A 37 3.33 1.39 7.02
CA LEU A 37 2.91 2.78 7.26
C LEU A 37 2.44 3.46 5.97
N LEU A 38 3.16 3.29 4.87
CA LEU A 38 2.76 3.85 3.56
C LEU A 38 1.45 3.26 3.05
N ILE A 39 1.24 1.95 3.21
CA ILE A 39 -0.04 1.31 2.86
C ILE A 39 -1.16 1.90 3.73
N ASN A 40 -0.94 2.02 5.04
CA ASN A 40 -1.94 2.60 5.93
C ASN A 40 -2.25 4.06 5.57
N GLU A 41 -1.26 4.86 5.18
CA GLU A 41 -1.46 6.23 4.70
C GLU A 41 -2.28 6.27 3.42
N GLU A 42 -1.98 5.41 2.44
CA GLU A 42 -2.71 5.31 1.16
C GLU A 42 -4.17 4.87 1.36
N VAL A 43 -4.44 3.99 2.34
CA VAL A 43 -5.80 3.58 2.71
C VAL A 43 -6.54 4.67 3.50
N GLY A 44 -5.82 5.37 4.39
CA GLY A 44 -6.40 6.36 5.31
C GLY A 44 -7.52 5.75 6.16
N THR A 45 -8.65 6.44 6.25
CA THR A 45 -9.86 5.95 6.94
C THR A 45 -10.79 5.15 6.02
N ALA A 46 -10.45 5.00 4.73
CA ALA A 46 -11.28 4.42 3.68
C ALA A 46 -12.69 5.03 3.59
N ASP A 47 -12.82 6.34 3.77
CA ASP A 47 -14.09 7.05 3.58
C ASP A 47 -14.64 6.87 2.16
N ALA A 48 -15.94 6.65 2.04
CA ALA A 48 -16.62 6.46 0.76
C ALA A 48 -18.08 6.92 0.82
N ASP A 49 -18.59 7.42 -0.30
CA ASP A 49 -19.99 7.86 -0.39
C ASP A 49 -20.98 6.67 -0.54
N SER A 50 -20.51 5.53 -1.04
CA SER A 50 -21.35 4.34 -1.29
C SER A 50 -20.55 3.04 -1.31
N ALA A 51 -21.22 1.91 -1.10
CA ALA A 51 -20.56 0.60 -0.99
C ALA A 51 -19.92 0.10 -2.30
N ASP A 52 -20.37 0.58 -3.47
CA ASP A 52 -19.77 0.27 -4.79
C ASP A 52 -18.41 0.96 -5.01
N ARG A 53 -18.00 1.82 -4.08
CA ARG A 53 -16.67 2.45 -4.03
C ARG A 53 -15.71 1.71 -3.13
N CYS A 54 -16.19 0.70 -2.42
CA CYS A 54 -15.36 -0.15 -1.60
C CYS A 54 -14.77 -1.25 -2.44
N ASP A 55 -13.51 -1.55 -2.19
CA ASP A 55 -12.77 -2.58 -2.88
C ASP A 55 -11.79 -3.25 -1.93
N PHE A 56 -11.18 -4.35 -2.36
CA PHE A 56 -10.15 -5.03 -1.60
C PHE A 56 -8.99 -5.53 -2.48
N ILE A 57 -7.87 -5.85 -1.83
CA ILE A 57 -6.67 -6.39 -2.47
C ILE A 57 -5.98 -7.39 -1.53
N PRO A 58 -5.59 -8.61 -2.00
CA PRO A 58 -4.91 -9.59 -1.15
C PRO A 58 -3.58 -9.04 -0.64
N ILE A 59 -3.24 -9.34 0.61
CA ILE A 59 -2.05 -8.81 1.28
C ILE A 59 -1.39 -9.82 2.22
N GLY A 60 -0.06 -9.74 2.30
CA GLY A 60 0.80 -10.58 3.10
C GLY A 60 1.08 -11.94 2.47
N VAL A 61 2.02 -12.69 3.05
CA VAL A 61 2.37 -14.05 2.61
C VAL A 61 2.38 -14.98 3.82
N LYS A 62 1.48 -15.95 3.83
CA LYS A 62 1.51 -17.03 4.84
C LYS A 62 2.67 -17.99 4.56
N PRO A 63 3.38 -18.49 5.60
CA PRO A 63 4.32 -19.60 5.47
C PRO A 63 3.73 -20.84 4.78
N ALA A 64 2.46 -21.17 5.04
CA ALA A 64 1.75 -22.27 4.38
C ALA A 64 1.22 -21.94 2.97
N GLY A 65 1.46 -20.71 2.48
CA GLY A 65 1.02 -20.21 1.18
C GLY A 65 -0.29 -19.41 1.21
N GLY A 66 -0.46 -18.55 0.21
CA GLY A 66 -1.59 -17.63 0.09
C GLY A 66 -1.43 -16.37 0.96
N PRO A 67 -2.35 -15.40 0.84
CA PRO A 67 -2.28 -14.17 1.61
C PRO A 67 -2.72 -14.37 3.06
N TRP A 68 -2.30 -13.45 3.93
CA TRP A 68 -2.84 -13.38 5.29
C TRP A 68 -4.29 -12.90 5.31
N GLY A 69 -4.64 -12.00 4.38
CA GLY A 69 -5.99 -11.48 4.23
C GLY A 69 -6.16 -10.60 3.01
N TYR A 70 -7.18 -9.75 3.05
CA TYR A 70 -7.55 -8.81 2.01
C TYR A 70 -7.68 -7.42 2.61
N LEU A 71 -6.81 -6.50 2.19
CA LEU A 71 -6.83 -5.10 2.59
C LEU A 71 -8.05 -4.42 1.97
N VAL A 72 -8.92 -3.87 2.81
CA VAL A 72 -10.13 -3.14 2.41
C VAL A 72 -9.78 -1.66 2.25
N PHE A 73 -10.21 -1.07 1.13
CA PHE A 73 -9.96 0.34 0.84
C PHE A 73 -11.14 0.98 0.10
N SER A 74 -11.09 2.31 -0.01
CA SER A 74 -12.03 3.10 -0.82
C SER A 74 -11.37 3.51 -2.13
N SER A 75 -11.96 3.13 -3.26
CA SER A 75 -11.49 3.56 -4.59
C SER A 75 -11.66 5.07 -4.84
N GLU A 76 -12.34 5.80 -3.94
CA GLU A 76 -12.47 7.27 -4.02
C GLU A 76 -11.29 7.99 -3.36
N LYS A 77 -10.63 7.35 -2.39
CA LYS A 77 -9.56 7.96 -1.60
C LYS A 77 -8.18 7.35 -1.86
N SER A 78 -8.15 6.09 -2.28
CA SER A 78 -6.93 5.34 -2.49
C SER A 78 -6.73 5.01 -3.98
N SER A 79 -5.47 5.00 -4.40
CA SER A 79 -5.05 4.52 -5.71
C SER A 79 -4.76 3.02 -5.67
N ARG A 80 -5.57 2.23 -6.39
CA ARG A 80 -5.34 0.78 -6.54
C ARG A 80 -3.93 0.48 -7.08
N GLU A 81 -3.47 1.23 -8.08
CA GLU A 81 -2.15 1.03 -8.68
C GLU A 81 -1.03 1.28 -7.66
N ARG A 82 -1.18 2.30 -6.79
CA ARG A 82 -0.20 2.58 -5.74
C ARG A 82 -0.23 1.51 -4.65
N LEU A 83 -1.43 1.06 -4.26
CA LEU A 83 -1.58 -0.03 -3.30
C LEU A 83 -0.96 -1.32 -3.81
N GLU A 84 -1.11 -1.64 -5.10
CA GLU A 84 -0.48 -2.81 -5.74
C GLU A 84 1.06 -2.73 -5.62
N GLU A 85 1.68 -1.59 -5.95
CA GLU A 85 3.14 -1.39 -5.82
C GLU A 85 3.62 -1.58 -4.36
N LEU A 86 2.92 -0.97 -3.41
CA LEU A 86 3.27 -1.07 -1.99
C LEU A 86 3.07 -2.48 -1.43
N ILE A 87 1.99 -3.15 -1.82
CA ILE A 87 1.67 -4.51 -1.36
C ILE A 87 2.63 -5.54 -1.95
N ASP A 88 3.05 -5.39 -3.20
CA ASP A 88 4.06 -6.26 -3.79
C ASP A 88 5.35 -6.19 -2.97
N ARG A 89 5.81 -4.98 -2.63
CA ARG A 89 6.98 -4.82 -1.75
C ARG A 89 6.74 -5.41 -0.36
N TYR A 90 5.58 -5.17 0.23
CA TYR A 90 5.23 -5.72 1.54
C TYR A 90 5.27 -7.26 1.53
N ASN A 91 4.74 -7.88 0.49
CA ASN A 91 4.68 -9.34 0.34
C ASN A 91 6.07 -9.96 0.17
N GLU A 92 6.98 -9.30 -0.57
CA GLU A 92 8.38 -9.70 -0.66
C GLU A 92 9.03 -9.73 0.73
N LEU A 93 8.92 -8.63 1.46
CA LEU A 93 9.50 -8.48 2.80
C LEU A 93 8.87 -9.44 3.82
N ASP A 94 7.56 -9.69 3.73
CA ASP A 94 6.86 -10.61 4.62
C ASP A 94 7.32 -12.06 4.38
N ALA A 95 7.56 -12.43 3.11
CA ALA A 95 8.14 -13.72 2.76
C ALA A 95 9.58 -13.88 3.29
N GLU A 96 10.42 -12.84 3.19
CA GLU A 96 11.77 -12.82 3.77
C GLU A 96 11.71 -12.99 5.29
N ARG A 97 10.89 -12.17 5.97
CA ARG A 97 10.67 -12.23 7.43
C ARG A 97 10.20 -13.61 7.89
N ASN A 98 9.31 -14.26 7.14
CA ASN A 98 8.86 -15.61 7.46
C ASN A 98 10.01 -16.63 7.49
N ILE A 99 10.98 -16.49 6.57
CA ILE A 99 12.16 -17.37 6.50
C ILE A 99 13.12 -17.05 7.65
N GLU A 100 13.41 -15.77 7.89
CA GLU A 100 14.35 -15.33 8.92
C GLU A 100 13.90 -15.70 10.34
N ASP A 101 12.60 -15.53 10.62
CA ASP A 101 12.02 -15.78 11.94
C ASP A 101 11.49 -17.22 12.10
N GLU A 102 11.67 -18.09 11.11
CA GLU A 102 11.14 -19.47 11.09
C GLU A 102 9.61 -19.53 11.38
N ARG A 103 8.85 -18.58 10.83
CA ARG A 103 7.42 -18.43 11.11
C ARG A 103 6.62 -19.60 10.53
N MET A 104 5.56 -19.96 11.25
CA MET A 104 4.62 -21.00 10.86
C MET A 104 3.21 -20.43 10.83
N SER A 105 2.35 -20.97 9.96
CA SER A 105 0.93 -20.66 9.91
C SER A 105 0.08 -21.92 9.81
N THR A 106 -1.22 -21.76 10.06
CA THR A 106 -2.22 -22.75 9.65
C THR A 106 -2.32 -22.79 8.11
N ALA A 107 -2.80 -23.92 7.58
CA ALA A 107 -2.99 -24.15 6.14
C ALA A 107 -4.42 -23.81 5.68
N ASP A 108 -5.03 -22.83 6.33
CA ASP A 108 -6.35 -22.29 6.01
C ASP A 108 -6.25 -21.25 4.89
N PHE A 109 -7.24 -21.26 4.00
CA PHE A 109 -7.34 -20.30 2.91
C PHE A 109 -8.04 -19.03 3.38
N ALA A 110 -7.41 -17.87 3.16
CA ALA A 110 -8.07 -16.59 3.32
C ALA A 110 -9.21 -16.45 2.30
N THR A 111 -10.40 -16.11 2.77
CA THR A 111 -11.57 -15.88 1.91
C THR A 111 -11.80 -14.40 1.68
N GLU A 112 -12.17 -14.05 0.45
CA GLU A 112 -12.55 -12.68 0.09
C GLU A 112 -13.68 -12.16 1.00
N PRO A 113 -13.57 -10.93 1.52
CA PRO A 113 -14.56 -10.37 2.42
C PRO A 113 -15.78 -9.84 1.67
N ALA A 114 -16.95 -9.90 2.30
CA ALA A 114 -18.10 -9.13 1.83
C ALA A 114 -17.89 -7.65 2.20
N LEU A 115 -18.03 -6.76 1.22
CA LEU A 115 -17.84 -5.33 1.43
C LEU A 115 -19.16 -4.63 1.76
N THR A 116 -19.09 -3.74 2.75
CA THR A 116 -20.21 -2.90 3.19
C THR A 116 -19.72 -1.48 3.44
N LEU A 117 -20.65 -0.53 3.46
CA LEU A 117 -20.38 0.82 3.94
C LEU A 117 -20.87 0.94 5.38
N ARG A 118 -19.95 1.21 6.32
CA ARG A 118 -20.26 1.41 7.74
C ARG A 118 -19.79 2.79 8.17
N ASN A 119 -20.71 3.61 8.68
CA ASN A 119 -20.43 4.96 9.16
C ASN A 119 -19.70 5.86 8.14
N GLY A 120 -19.96 5.68 6.84
CA GLY A 120 -19.32 6.45 5.78
C GLY A 120 -17.93 5.97 5.37
N ALA A 121 -17.50 4.80 5.85
CA ALA A 121 -16.23 4.18 5.46
C ALA A 121 -16.43 2.73 4.99
N CYS A 122 -15.53 2.29 4.13
CA CYS A 122 -15.49 0.92 3.63
C CYS A 122 -15.12 -0.06 4.73
N TYR A 123 -15.88 -1.15 4.80
CA TYR A 123 -15.69 -2.18 5.80
C TYR A 123 -15.88 -3.57 5.19
N GLY A 124 -14.91 -4.45 5.41
CA GLY A 124 -14.99 -5.87 5.04
C GLY A 124 -15.44 -6.73 6.21
N GLU A 125 -16.40 -7.62 5.94
CA GLU A 125 -16.85 -8.63 6.89
C GLU A 125 -15.97 -9.89 6.83
N GLY A 126 -15.74 -10.49 8.00
CA GLY A 126 -15.05 -11.78 8.12
C GLY A 126 -13.62 -11.65 8.65
N GLN A 127 -13.04 -12.78 9.04
CA GLN A 127 -11.76 -12.82 9.77
C GLN A 127 -10.53 -12.45 8.93
N TYR A 128 -10.65 -12.47 7.61
CA TYR A 128 -9.55 -12.14 6.69
C TYR A 128 -9.69 -10.73 6.09
N ALA A 129 -10.71 -9.97 6.49
CA ALA A 129 -10.85 -8.57 6.13
C ALA A 129 -9.84 -7.75 6.95
N TRP A 130 -8.87 -7.14 6.28
CA TRP A 130 -7.97 -6.17 6.89
C TRP A 130 -8.54 -4.78 6.65
N ASN A 131 -9.30 -4.30 7.63
CA ASN A 131 -9.90 -2.97 7.62
C ASN A 131 -8.85 -1.89 7.92
N PRO A 132 -9.16 -0.59 7.70
CA PRO A 132 -8.22 0.49 7.97
C PRO A 132 -7.56 0.41 9.35
N GLY A 133 -6.22 0.42 9.38
CA GLY A 133 -5.41 0.27 10.59
C GLY A 133 -4.94 -1.16 10.88
N ASP A 134 -5.60 -2.21 10.38
CA ASP A 134 -5.28 -3.60 10.73
C ASP A 134 -3.86 -4.00 10.28
N ILE A 135 -3.33 -3.39 9.21
CA ILE A 135 -1.95 -3.61 8.77
C ILE A 135 -0.93 -3.13 9.82
N LEU A 136 -1.23 -2.05 10.55
CA LEU A 136 -0.35 -1.57 11.62
C LEU A 136 -0.38 -2.54 12.79
N ASP A 137 -1.57 -2.98 13.18
CA ASP A 137 -1.77 -3.95 14.25
C ASP A 137 -1.05 -5.28 13.93
N PHE A 138 -1.13 -5.77 12.69
CA PHE A 138 -0.45 -6.98 12.26
C PHE A 138 1.08 -6.87 12.36
N ASN A 139 1.64 -5.69 12.12
CA ASN A 139 3.07 -5.43 12.22
C ASN A 139 3.49 -4.91 13.62
N ASN A 140 2.58 -4.91 14.61
CA ASN A 140 2.81 -4.40 15.96
C ASN A 140 3.30 -2.94 16.00
N ILE A 141 2.76 -2.09 15.11
CA ILE A 141 3.08 -0.67 15.03
C ILE A 141 2.04 0.13 15.81
N GLU A 142 2.49 0.94 16.78
CA GLU A 142 1.58 1.82 17.54
C GLU A 142 1.00 2.90 16.63
N ARG A 143 -0.32 3.11 16.70
CA ARG A 143 -0.98 4.23 16.03
C ARG A 143 -0.66 5.50 16.82
N ASP A 144 0.37 6.24 16.40
CA ASP A 144 0.61 7.58 16.96
C ASP A 144 -0.68 8.40 16.82
N GLN A 145 -1.22 8.87 17.95
CA GLN A 145 -2.43 9.68 17.99
C GLN A 145 -2.15 10.96 17.21
N SER A 146 -2.87 11.12 16.09
CA SER A 146 -2.94 12.33 15.27
C SER A 146 -3.20 13.59 16.11
#